data_AF-A0A814DYG3-F1
#
_entry.id   AF-A0A814DYG3-F1
#
_cell.length_a   1.000
_cell.length_b   1.000
_cell.length_c   1.000
_cell.angle_alpha   90.00
_cell.angle_beta   90.00
_cell.angle_gamma   90.00
#
_symmetry.space_group_name_H-M   'P 1'
#
loop_
_entity.id
_entity.type
_entity.pdbx_description
1 polymer ?
#
loop_
_entity_poly.entity_id
_entity_poly.type
_entity_poly.pdbx_seq_one_letter_code
_entity_poly.pdbx_strand_id
1 'polypeptide(L)'
;MSPYLGTLTEDGLDLKCVLPVVQDSDSRIQFAKEITNINAFDCFEQEKDTMMIICMAACHTLTRINGELAGDPLDLKMLAFTQFEMYEPASTEQSNFDILYPTIVRPINTTNINTSQQPLSGSVSNLIAGNIPFEVGIVRQFPFNSSLQRSSVIVRLLSKDSFDLLIKGSPEKIAELSLPETIPKNFNTVLSSFAKQGYRVLALAYKPIDLNYVKIQRIEREKVEIDLIFLGLVIMENRLKPQTEGALKILKDAKIRTVMCTGDNLLTALSVARDCNMIGDDEKVIVIEAETDGQVPTFSYAQIYNKHVKEVQYDINSHKVIELDHHSLFHFAISGKSFKVIRNEHPELYERLVVRGTIFARMLPEQKQQLVETLQELGTSYYLYVDNKRNDQCD
;
A
#
# COMPACT_ATOMS: atom_id res chain seq x y z
N MET A 1 -19.76 -25.06 10.69
CA MET A 1 -18.50 -25.42 10.02
C MET A 1 -17.54 -24.26 10.20
N SER A 2 -16.29 -24.51 10.61
CA SER A 2 -15.29 -23.46 10.80
C SER A 2 -14.82 -22.94 9.43
N PRO A 3 -14.66 -21.63 9.21
CA PRO A 3 -14.08 -21.12 7.97
C PRO A 3 -12.62 -21.56 7.85
N TYR A 4 -12.22 -21.96 6.65
CA TYR A 4 -10.81 -22.16 6.33
C TYR A 4 -10.22 -20.83 5.86
N LEU A 5 -9.14 -20.40 6.51
CA LEU A 5 -8.45 -19.15 6.22
C LEU A 5 -7.20 -19.43 5.37
N GLY A 6 -7.00 -18.65 4.30
CA GLY A 6 -5.81 -18.73 3.46
C GLY A 6 -5.37 -17.36 2.92
N THR A 7 -4.13 -17.27 2.43
CA THR A 7 -3.59 -16.09 1.72
C THR A 7 -3.25 -16.45 0.28
N LEU A 8 -3.63 -15.60 -0.67
CA LEU A 8 -3.52 -15.85 -2.13
C LEU A 8 -2.12 -15.52 -2.70
N THR A 9 -1.49 -14.49 -2.17
CA THR A 9 -0.16 -14.04 -2.58
C THR A 9 0.91 -14.67 -1.68
N GLU A 10 2.10 -14.91 -2.23
CA GLU A 10 3.26 -15.23 -1.40
C GLU A 10 3.55 -14.05 -0.45
N ASP A 11 4.40 -14.28 0.55
CA ASP A 11 5.16 -13.17 1.17
C ASP A 11 6.02 -12.41 0.11
N GLY A 12 6.07 -12.91 -1.13
CA GLY A 12 6.69 -12.36 -2.33
C GLY A 12 5.95 -11.13 -2.89
N LEU A 13 6.06 -10.03 -2.17
CA LEU A 13 5.95 -8.70 -2.78
C LEU A 13 7.28 -8.41 -3.50
N ASP A 14 7.27 -7.82 -4.69
CA ASP A 14 8.49 -7.34 -5.34
C ASP A 14 8.33 -5.90 -5.81
N LEU A 15 9.40 -5.11 -5.75
CA LEU A 15 9.33 -3.72 -6.22
C LEU A 15 9.53 -3.70 -7.74
N LYS A 16 8.49 -3.30 -8.46
CA LYS A 16 8.46 -3.28 -9.93
C LYS A 16 9.16 -2.04 -10.47
N CYS A 17 8.71 -0.87 -10.04
CA CYS A 17 9.29 0.41 -10.42
C CYS A 17 8.88 1.53 -9.44
N VAL A 18 9.55 2.66 -9.58
CA VAL A 18 9.27 3.90 -8.87
C VAL A 18 8.92 4.98 -9.90
N LEU A 19 7.95 5.84 -9.57
CA LEU A 19 7.49 6.95 -10.39
C LEU A 19 7.66 8.26 -9.61
N PRO A 20 8.84 8.89 -9.69
CA PRO A 20 9.07 10.20 -9.08
C PRO A 20 8.22 11.27 -9.74
N VAL A 21 7.95 12.33 -8.98
CA VAL A 21 7.37 13.55 -9.51
C VAL A 21 8.46 14.52 -9.94
N VAL A 22 8.40 14.92 -11.20
CA VAL A 22 9.32 15.89 -11.80
C VAL A 22 8.56 17.13 -12.23
N GLN A 23 9.29 18.25 -12.25
CA GLN A 23 8.82 19.52 -12.80
C GLN A 23 9.48 19.71 -14.16
N ASP A 24 8.67 19.89 -15.20
CA ASP A 24 9.19 20.18 -16.54
C ASP A 24 9.67 21.63 -16.69
N SER A 25 10.24 21.96 -17.84
CA SER A 25 10.71 23.32 -18.16
C SER A 25 9.62 24.39 -18.07
N ASP A 26 8.35 24.00 -18.21
CA ASP A 26 7.18 24.89 -18.15
C ASP A 26 6.59 24.95 -16.73
N SER A 27 7.30 24.45 -15.72
CA SER A 27 6.84 24.34 -14.33
C SER A 27 5.59 23.47 -14.13
N ARG A 28 5.30 22.57 -15.07
CA ARG A 28 4.23 21.58 -14.93
C ARG A 28 4.74 20.37 -14.18
N ILE A 29 3.92 19.90 -13.25
CA ILE A 29 4.21 18.73 -12.43
C ILE A 29 3.65 17.48 -13.10
N GLN A 30 4.52 16.49 -13.30
CA GLN A 30 4.19 15.22 -13.92
C GLN A 30 4.98 14.07 -13.31
N PHE A 31 4.55 12.83 -13.53
CA PHE A 31 5.39 11.68 -13.23
C PHE A 31 6.52 11.56 -14.24
N ALA A 32 7.70 11.21 -13.74
CA ALA A 32 8.82 10.80 -14.56
C ALA A 32 8.55 9.42 -15.21
N LYS A 33 9.52 8.96 -16.01
CA LYS A 33 9.52 7.60 -16.53
C LYS A 33 9.66 6.60 -15.38
N GLU A 34 9.17 5.38 -15.61
CA GLU A 34 9.33 4.27 -14.67
C GLU A 34 10.81 4.00 -14.39
N ILE A 35 11.19 4.11 -13.11
CA ILE A 35 12.53 3.81 -12.63
C ILE A 35 12.54 2.40 -12.05
N THR A 36 13.28 1.49 -12.68
CA THR A 36 13.41 0.09 -12.26
C THR A 36 14.73 -0.21 -11.56
N ASN A 37 15.65 0.76 -11.51
CA ASN A 37 16.95 0.64 -10.87
C ASN A 37 17.33 1.97 -10.22
N ILE A 38 17.88 1.93 -9.02
CA ILE A 38 18.34 3.11 -8.28
C ILE A 38 19.34 3.96 -9.07
N ASN A 39 20.14 3.35 -9.95
CA ASN A 39 21.12 4.06 -10.79
C ASN A 39 20.47 4.90 -11.90
N ALA A 40 19.18 4.72 -12.17
CA ALA A 40 18.44 5.50 -13.15
C ALA A 40 17.75 6.73 -12.55
N PHE A 41 17.86 6.97 -11.24
CA PHE A 41 17.68 8.32 -10.72
C PHE A 41 18.87 9.16 -11.21
N ASP A 42 18.62 10.20 -11.99
CA ASP A 42 19.64 11.20 -12.34
C ASP A 42 20.15 11.78 -11.02
N CYS A 43 21.32 11.30 -10.61
CA CYS A 43 21.71 11.25 -9.21
C CYS A 43 21.67 12.65 -8.53
N PHE A 44 20.71 12.83 -7.63
CA PHE A 44 20.75 13.79 -6.51
C PHE A 44 20.85 15.29 -6.84
N GLU A 45 20.62 15.73 -8.07
CA GLU A 45 20.57 17.18 -8.36
C GLU A 45 19.31 17.84 -7.76
N GLN A 46 18.23 17.07 -7.58
CA GLN A 46 16.97 17.55 -7.01
C GLN A 46 16.73 16.98 -5.61
N GLU A 47 16.42 17.85 -4.65
CA GLU A 47 16.14 17.49 -3.26
C GLU A 47 15.02 16.43 -3.14
N LYS A 48 14.02 16.48 -4.02
CA LYS A 48 12.88 15.56 -4.04
C LYS A 48 13.28 14.11 -4.32
N ASP A 49 14.16 13.86 -5.27
CA ASP A 49 14.63 12.50 -5.59
C ASP A 49 15.41 11.91 -4.42
N THR A 50 16.25 12.73 -3.78
CA THR A 50 16.96 12.36 -2.56
C THR A 50 15.96 11.96 -1.47
N MET A 51 14.95 12.78 -1.21
CA MET A 51 13.95 12.51 -0.19
C MET A 51 13.10 11.27 -0.51
N MET A 52 12.84 10.99 -1.79
CA MET A 52 12.13 9.78 -2.21
C MET A 52 12.92 8.51 -1.87
N ILE A 53 14.22 8.51 -2.17
CA ILE A 53 15.11 7.40 -1.84
C ILE A 53 15.20 7.21 -0.32
N ILE A 54 15.40 8.29 0.44
CA ILE A 54 15.44 8.20 1.90
C ILE A 54 14.09 7.73 2.46
N CYS A 55 12.96 8.17 1.90
CA CYS A 55 11.64 7.72 2.31
C CYS A 55 11.49 6.20 2.16
N MET A 56 11.90 5.63 1.03
CA MET A 56 11.91 4.17 0.82
C MET A 56 12.86 3.44 1.78
N ALA A 57 14.02 4.04 2.07
CA ALA A 57 15.05 3.43 2.89
C ALA A 57 14.78 3.52 4.39
N ALA A 58 14.19 4.61 4.90
CA ALA A 58 14.11 4.89 6.34
C ALA A 58 12.69 4.90 6.91
N CYS A 59 11.65 5.09 6.07
CA CYS A 59 10.27 5.14 6.55
C CYS A 59 9.72 3.74 6.79
N HIS A 60 10.24 3.02 7.79
CA HIS A 60 9.83 1.66 8.11
C HIS A 60 9.97 1.36 9.62
N THR A 61 9.40 0.24 10.06
CA THR A 61 9.57 -0.30 11.42
C THR A 61 10.34 -1.63 11.39
N LEU A 62 11.26 -1.80 10.43
CA LEU A 62 12.16 -2.96 10.38
C LEU A 62 13.03 -3.03 11.63
N THR A 63 13.43 -4.24 12.02
CA THR A 63 14.34 -4.51 13.13
C THR A 63 15.31 -5.62 12.73
N ARG A 64 16.44 -5.77 13.42
CA ARG A 64 17.32 -6.94 13.25
C ARG A 64 17.08 -7.98 14.34
N ILE A 65 16.70 -9.18 13.95
CA ILE A 65 16.56 -10.33 14.85
C ILE A 65 17.60 -11.37 14.43
N ASN A 66 18.51 -11.73 15.33
CA ASN A 66 19.60 -12.69 15.05
C ASN A 66 20.48 -12.30 13.85
N GLY A 67 20.65 -11.01 13.59
CA GLY A 67 21.43 -10.48 12.48
C GLY A 67 20.67 -10.35 11.15
N GLU A 68 19.47 -10.93 11.04
CA GLU A 68 18.60 -10.85 9.87
C GLU A 68 17.57 -9.72 10.04
N LEU A 69 17.23 -9.05 8.92
CA LEU A 69 16.19 -8.02 8.92
C LEU A 69 14.81 -8.68 9.00
N ALA A 70 13.99 -8.21 9.94
CA ALA A 70 12.64 -8.68 10.16
C ALA A 70 11.66 -7.49 10.21
N GLY A 71 10.50 -7.65 9.58
CA GLY A 71 9.43 -6.65 9.57
C GLY A 71 8.45 -6.87 8.41
N ASP A 72 7.77 -5.80 7.97
CA ASP A 72 6.83 -5.87 6.84
C ASP A 72 7.61 -6.20 5.54
N PRO A 73 7.18 -7.20 4.74
CA PRO A 73 7.84 -7.58 3.49
C PRO A 73 7.98 -6.41 2.48
N LEU A 74 7.02 -5.49 2.47
CA LEU A 74 7.05 -4.31 1.62
C LEU A 74 8.25 -3.42 1.95
N ASP A 75 8.54 -3.29 3.25
CA ASP A 75 9.61 -2.44 3.76
C ASP A 75 10.97 -3.05 3.49
N LEU A 76 11.08 -4.38 3.64
CA LEU A 76 12.28 -5.13 3.25
C LEU A 76 12.61 -4.92 1.77
N LYS A 77 11.59 -4.94 0.90
CA LYS A 77 11.77 -4.79 -0.54
C LYS A 77 12.13 -3.36 -0.96
N MET A 78 11.53 -2.35 -0.33
CA MET A 78 11.93 -0.95 -0.55
C MET A 78 13.36 -0.70 -0.07
N LEU A 79 13.73 -1.17 1.13
CA LEU A 79 15.10 -1.02 1.63
C LEU A 79 16.11 -1.70 0.70
N ALA A 80 15.84 -2.94 0.28
CA ALA A 80 16.68 -3.67 -0.67
C ALA A 80 16.82 -2.94 -2.01
N PHE A 81 15.73 -2.37 -2.55
CA PHE A 81 15.75 -1.60 -3.79
C PHE A 81 16.65 -0.36 -3.71
N THR A 82 16.65 0.33 -2.57
CA THR A 82 17.47 1.54 -2.38
C THR A 82 18.97 1.27 -2.28
N GLN A 83 19.38 0.03 -2.02
CA GLN A 83 20.77 -0.32 -1.69
C GLN A 83 21.29 0.38 -0.42
N PHE A 84 20.41 0.64 0.53
CA PHE A 84 20.76 1.10 1.86
C PHE A 84 20.80 -0.07 2.84
N GLU A 85 21.60 0.08 3.89
CA GLU A 85 21.61 -0.80 5.04
C GLU A 85 21.13 -0.06 6.28
N MET A 86 20.48 -0.82 7.16
CA MET A 86 20.05 -0.38 8.47
C MET A 86 21.03 -0.92 9.52
N TYR A 87 21.46 -0.02 10.41
CA TYR A 87 22.33 -0.30 11.54
C TYR A 87 21.68 0.19 12.84
N GLU A 88 21.51 -0.73 13.78
CA GLU A 88 21.11 -0.45 15.15
C GLU A 88 22.39 -0.52 16.00
N PRO A 89 22.91 0.60 16.49
CA PRO A 89 24.07 0.59 17.39
C PRO A 89 23.76 -0.29 18.61
N ALA A 90 24.56 -1.35 18.79
CA ALA A 90 24.53 -2.14 20.00
C ALA A 90 24.81 -1.21 21.19
N SER A 91 24.07 -1.38 22.28
CA SER A 91 24.38 -0.76 23.56
C SER A 91 25.67 -1.37 24.12
N THR A 92 26.81 -1.00 23.53
CA THR A 92 28.09 -1.21 24.17
C THR A 92 28.16 -0.27 25.36
N GLU A 93 28.15 -0.88 26.54
CA GLU A 93 28.35 -0.34 27.88
C GLU A 93 27.11 -0.11 28.74
N GLN A 94 27.04 -0.90 29.82
CA GLN A 94 26.05 -0.89 30.91
C GLN A 94 26.12 0.37 31.79
N SER A 95 26.51 1.53 31.25
CA SER A 95 26.80 2.73 32.04
C SER A 95 25.95 3.97 31.74
N ASN A 96 25.02 3.94 30.77
CA ASN A 96 24.04 5.03 30.58
C ASN A 96 22.68 4.49 30.14
N PHE A 97 21.80 4.20 31.11
CA PHE A 97 20.45 3.64 30.89
C PHE A 97 19.44 4.57 30.18
N ASP A 98 19.85 5.73 29.66
CA ASP A 98 18.92 6.75 29.14
C ASP A 98 19.21 7.23 27.71
N ILE A 99 20.24 6.71 27.02
CA ILE A 99 20.54 7.11 25.64
C ILE A 99 20.08 6.01 24.68
N LEU A 100 18.82 6.10 24.24
CA LEU A 100 18.34 5.38 23.07
C LEU A 100 19.07 5.92 21.84
N TYR A 101 20.02 5.15 21.33
CA TYR A 101 20.63 5.49 20.05
C TYR A 101 19.60 5.29 18.92
N PRO A 102 19.40 6.28 18.04
CA PRO A 102 18.48 6.14 16.93
C PRO A 102 18.98 5.08 15.95
N THR A 103 18.05 4.41 15.29
CA THR A 103 18.41 3.54 14.16
C THR A 103 18.95 4.38 13.01
N ILE A 104 20.07 3.95 12.44
CA ILE A 104 20.76 4.65 11.35
C ILE A 104 20.54 3.88 10.05
N VAL A 105 20.22 4.62 8.99
CA VAL A 105 20.10 4.10 7.63
C VAL A 105 21.15 4.80 6.77
N ARG A 106 21.95 4.03 6.02
CA ARG A 106 23.03 4.56 5.19
C ARG A 106 23.22 3.75 3.90
N PRO A 107 23.80 4.31 2.85
CA PRO A 107 24.14 3.57 1.63
C PRO A 107 25.08 2.40 1.93
N ILE A 108 24.90 1.28 1.25
CA ILE A 108 25.87 0.18 1.30
C ILE A 108 27.16 0.66 0.60
N ASN A 109 28.28 0.69 1.34
CA ASN A 109 29.59 1.05 0.79
C ASN A 109 29.98 0.07 -0.33
N THR A 110 29.95 0.51 -1.58
CA THR A 110 30.41 -0.25 -2.76
C THR A 110 31.94 -0.25 -2.92
N THR A 111 32.70 0.06 -1.87
CA THR A 111 34.16 0.22 -1.92
C THR A 111 34.96 -1.08 -1.80
N ASN A 112 34.33 -2.25 -1.81
CA ASN A 112 35.01 -3.55 -1.84
C ASN A 112 34.86 -4.28 -3.20
N ILE A 113 34.95 -3.57 -4.32
CA ILE A 113 35.37 -4.18 -5.59
C ILE A 113 36.88 -3.95 -5.73
N ASN A 114 37.65 -4.91 -5.22
CA ASN A 114 39.05 -5.06 -5.60
C ASN A 114 39.09 -5.42 -7.09
N THR A 115 39.28 -4.45 -7.97
CA THR A 115 40.04 -4.62 -9.22
C THR A 115 40.22 -3.27 -9.91
N SER A 116 41.42 -3.08 -10.41
CA SER A 116 41.97 -1.97 -11.18
C SER A 116 41.18 -1.61 -12.46
N GLN A 117 39.95 -1.13 -12.31
CA GLN A 117 39.19 -0.49 -13.38
C GLN A 117 38.62 0.84 -12.87
N GLN A 118 38.72 1.85 -13.71
CA GLN A 118 38.31 3.23 -13.41
C GLN A 118 36.89 3.28 -12.84
N PRO A 119 36.61 4.21 -11.90
CA PRO A 119 35.29 4.32 -11.30
C PRO A 119 34.26 4.60 -12.38
N LEU A 120 33.28 3.70 -12.49
CA LEU A 120 32.08 3.88 -13.30
C LEU A 120 31.31 5.09 -12.74
N SER A 121 31.35 6.18 -13.49
CA SER A 121 30.59 7.40 -13.26
C SER A 121 29.09 7.09 -13.38
N GLY A 122 28.44 6.86 -12.24
CA GLY A 122 27.00 6.56 -12.17
C GLY A 122 26.70 5.63 -11.01
N SER A 123 26.97 6.06 -9.79
CA SER A 123 26.65 5.31 -8.58
C SER A 123 26.34 6.27 -7.43
N VAL A 124 25.74 5.72 -6.38
CA VAL A 124 25.47 6.32 -5.06
C VAL A 124 26.72 7.02 -4.46
N SER A 125 27.90 6.80 -5.05
CA SER A 125 29.15 7.53 -4.86
C SER A 125 29.05 9.06 -4.91
N ASN A 126 28.08 9.65 -5.64
CA ASN A 126 27.91 11.12 -5.63
C ASN A 126 27.31 11.66 -4.32
N LEU A 127 26.68 10.81 -3.49
CA LEU A 127 26.32 11.18 -2.10
C LEU A 127 27.56 11.36 -1.20
N ILE A 128 28.70 10.79 -1.64
CA ILE A 128 30.01 10.83 -0.98
C ILE A 128 30.88 11.94 -1.59
N ALA A 129 30.30 12.88 -2.36
CA ALA A 129 30.98 14.09 -2.81
C ALA A 129 31.09 15.10 -1.65
N GLY A 130 31.80 14.70 -0.60
CA GLY A 130 32.01 15.44 0.65
C GLY A 130 32.53 14.51 1.73
N ASN A 131 33.48 14.96 2.55
CA ASN A 131 34.11 14.18 3.64
C ASN A 131 33.16 13.80 4.81
N ILE A 132 31.84 13.84 4.63
CA ILE A 132 30.84 13.51 5.65
C ILE A 132 30.06 12.28 5.15
N PRO A 133 30.00 11.17 5.93
CA PRO A 133 29.23 10.01 5.54
C PRO A 133 27.74 10.38 5.45
N PHE A 134 27.07 9.92 4.40
CA PHE A 134 25.63 10.10 4.24
C PHE A 134 24.90 9.14 5.18
N GLU A 135 24.46 9.66 6.33
CA GLU A 135 23.74 8.89 7.35
C GLU A 135 22.42 9.57 7.69
N VAL A 136 21.37 8.75 7.81
CA VAL A 136 20.02 9.18 8.16
C VAL A 136 19.65 8.54 9.50
N GLY A 137 19.53 9.37 10.53
CA GLY A 137 19.07 8.92 11.85
C GLY A 137 17.56 8.96 11.93
N ILE A 138 16.93 7.84 12.29
CA ILE A 138 15.49 7.76 12.57
C ILE A 138 15.25 8.24 14.00
N VAL A 139 14.60 9.39 14.14
CA VAL A 139 14.42 10.09 15.43
C VAL A 139 13.12 9.66 16.11
N ARG A 140 12.06 9.48 15.32
CA ARG A 140 10.74 9.07 15.81
C ARG A 140 9.97 8.36 14.73
N GLN A 141 9.25 7.31 15.10
CA GLN A 141 8.43 6.53 14.19
C GLN A 141 6.96 6.64 14.57
N PHE A 142 6.10 6.77 13.57
CA PHE A 142 4.66 6.60 13.67
C PHE A 142 4.30 5.34 12.88
N PRO A 143 4.15 4.19 13.55
CA PRO A 143 3.86 2.93 12.90
C PRO A 143 2.64 2.98 12.00
N PHE A 144 2.57 2.02 11.07
CA PHE A 144 1.43 1.89 10.18
C PHE A 144 0.14 1.71 11.00
N ASN A 145 -0.86 2.52 10.68
CA ASN A 145 -2.19 2.42 11.25
C ASN A 145 -3.17 2.15 10.10
N SER A 146 -3.94 1.06 10.20
CA SER A 146 -4.87 0.60 9.16
C SER A 146 -5.99 1.61 8.89
N SER A 147 -6.56 2.20 9.94
CA SER A 147 -7.57 3.26 9.82
C SER A 147 -7.03 4.52 9.15
N LEU A 148 -5.76 4.87 9.41
CA LEU A 148 -5.08 6.01 8.81
C LEU A 148 -4.43 5.70 7.45
N GLN A 149 -4.29 4.41 7.11
CA GLN A 149 -3.69 3.87 5.88
C GLN A 149 -2.29 4.41 5.55
N ARG A 150 -1.49 4.72 6.57
CA ARG A 150 -0.15 5.31 6.40
C ARG A 150 0.75 5.09 7.61
N SER A 151 2.05 5.24 7.39
CA SER A 151 3.11 5.29 8.40
C SER A 151 4.05 6.44 8.08
N SER A 152 4.64 7.05 9.10
CA SER A 152 5.61 8.13 8.91
C SER A 152 6.77 8.00 9.88
N VAL A 153 7.90 8.61 9.53
CA VAL A 153 9.07 8.71 10.37
C VAL A 153 9.59 10.14 10.33
N ILE A 154 10.14 10.60 11.45
CA ILE A 154 10.90 11.83 11.50
C ILE A 154 12.37 11.43 11.49
N VAL A 155 13.11 11.96 10.53
CA VAL A 155 14.54 11.70 10.36
C VAL A 155 15.36 12.96 10.54
N ARG A 156 16.66 12.77 10.77
CA ARG A 156 17.67 13.81 10.67
C ARG A 156 18.81 13.29 9.79
N LEU A 157 19.14 14.04 8.74
CA LEU A 157 20.34 13.79 7.96
C LEU A 157 21.55 14.31 8.73
N LEU A 158 22.65 13.56 8.78
CA LEU A 158 23.87 14.01 9.48
C LEU A 158 24.42 15.33 8.93
N SER A 159 24.18 15.62 7.65
CA SER A 159 24.61 16.85 6.97
C SER A 159 23.71 18.06 7.22
N LYS A 160 22.53 17.88 7.84
CA LYS A 160 21.53 18.94 8.06
C LYS A 160 21.14 19.05 9.55
N ASP A 161 20.93 20.28 10.01
CA ASP A 161 20.45 20.55 11.37
C ASP A 161 18.91 20.55 11.49
N SER A 162 18.20 20.44 10.36
CA SER A 162 16.75 20.31 10.30
C SER A 162 16.30 18.85 10.39
N PHE A 163 15.02 18.65 10.73
CA PHE A 163 14.36 17.36 10.65
C PHE A 163 13.48 17.29 9.41
N ASP A 164 13.24 16.09 8.92
CA ASP A 164 12.31 15.84 7.82
C ASP A 164 11.30 14.77 8.23
N LEU A 165 10.01 15.02 8.00
CA LEU A 165 8.99 13.98 8.01
C LEU A 165 9.06 13.24 6.69
N LEU A 166 9.15 11.92 6.73
CA LEU A 166 8.98 11.03 5.60
C LEU A 166 7.71 10.23 5.84
N ILE A 167 6.86 10.10 4.83
CA ILE A 167 5.57 9.40 4.98
C ILE A 167 5.28 8.56 3.75
N LYS A 168 4.76 7.36 4.00
CA LYS A 168 4.26 6.43 2.99
C LYS A 168 2.89 5.91 3.36
N GLY A 169 2.05 5.65 2.36
CA GLY A 169 0.71 5.14 2.61
C GLY A 169 -0.09 4.88 1.35
N SER A 170 -1.39 4.73 1.52
CA SER A 170 -2.30 4.61 0.38
C SER A 170 -2.24 5.89 -0.47
N PRO A 171 -2.22 5.76 -1.82
CA PRO A 171 -2.11 6.90 -2.70
C PRO A 171 -3.13 8.00 -2.43
N GLU A 172 -4.38 7.60 -2.20
CA GLU A 172 -5.50 8.50 -1.95
C GLU A 172 -5.30 9.28 -0.64
N LYS A 173 -4.81 8.62 0.42
CA LYS A 173 -4.63 9.27 1.72
C LYS A 173 -3.42 10.19 1.75
N ILE A 174 -2.33 9.82 1.08
CA ILE A 174 -1.17 10.70 0.97
C ILE A 174 -1.50 11.91 0.09
N ALA A 175 -2.24 11.71 -1.01
CA ALA A 175 -2.71 12.81 -1.85
C ALA A 175 -3.61 13.79 -1.07
N GLU A 176 -4.53 13.29 -0.24
CA GLU A 176 -5.39 14.13 0.62
C GLU A 176 -4.60 15.02 1.59
N LEU A 177 -3.47 14.52 2.11
CA LEU A 177 -2.62 15.23 3.07
C LEU A 177 -1.53 16.09 2.41
N SER A 178 -1.38 15.98 1.08
CA SER A 178 -0.35 16.67 0.31
C SER A 178 -0.85 17.98 -0.26
N LEU A 179 0.08 18.90 -0.48
CA LEU A 179 -0.15 20.15 -1.19
C LEU A 179 -0.62 19.85 -2.63
N PRO A 180 -1.83 20.29 -3.05
CA PRO A 180 -2.40 19.95 -4.35
C PRO A 180 -1.51 20.31 -5.54
N GLU A 181 -0.74 21.39 -5.43
CA GLU A 181 0.20 21.85 -6.44
C GLU A 181 1.36 20.89 -6.65
N THR A 182 1.66 20.00 -5.69
CA THR A 182 2.73 19.00 -5.79
C THR A 182 2.28 17.70 -6.45
N ILE A 183 0.98 17.54 -6.69
CA ILE A 183 0.38 16.31 -7.23
C ILE A 183 0.22 16.43 -8.75
N PRO A 184 0.77 15.48 -9.55
CA PRO A 184 0.55 15.43 -10.99
C PRO A 184 -0.93 15.38 -11.38
N LYS A 185 -1.33 16.14 -12.41
CA LYS A 185 -2.74 16.17 -12.88
C LYS A 185 -3.25 14.80 -13.34
N ASN A 186 -2.36 13.94 -13.83
CA ASN A 186 -2.69 12.58 -14.28
C ASN A 186 -2.63 11.53 -13.15
N PHE A 187 -2.51 11.93 -11.87
CA PHE A 187 -2.46 11.06 -10.69
C PHE A 187 -3.48 9.91 -10.72
N ASN A 188 -4.78 10.23 -10.82
CA ASN A 188 -5.83 9.22 -10.82
C ASN A 188 -5.75 8.27 -12.02
N THR A 189 -5.30 8.77 -13.19
CA THR A 189 -5.17 7.95 -14.40
C THR A 189 -4.02 6.96 -14.26
N VAL A 190 -2.86 7.41 -13.77
CA VAL A 190 -1.68 6.57 -13.53
C VAL A 190 -1.98 5.53 -12.46
N LEU A 191 -2.54 5.95 -11.32
CA LEU A 191 -2.96 5.05 -10.24
C LEU A 191 -3.91 3.97 -10.75
N SER A 192 -4.95 4.36 -11.49
CA SER A 192 -5.92 3.42 -12.06
C SER A 192 -5.29 2.44 -13.05
N SER A 193 -4.31 2.88 -13.85
CA SER A 193 -3.61 2.02 -14.81
C SER A 193 -2.85 0.89 -14.11
N PHE A 194 -2.09 1.20 -13.06
CA PHE A 194 -1.35 0.18 -12.31
C PHE A 194 -2.27 -0.71 -11.48
N ALA A 195 -3.30 -0.14 -10.84
CA ALA A 195 -4.26 -0.92 -10.06
C ALA A 195 -5.03 -1.93 -10.93
N LYS A 196 -5.40 -1.55 -12.17
CA LYS A 196 -6.05 -2.45 -13.14
C LYS A 196 -5.17 -3.59 -13.63
N GLN A 197 -3.85 -3.44 -13.51
CA GLN A 197 -2.86 -4.47 -13.83
C GLN A 197 -2.51 -5.33 -12.59
N GLY A 198 -3.20 -5.15 -11.47
CA GLY A 198 -2.98 -5.94 -10.26
C GLY A 198 -1.78 -5.53 -9.41
N TYR A 199 -1.12 -4.42 -9.75
CA TYR A 199 -0.05 -3.88 -8.93
C TYR A 199 -0.61 -3.23 -7.66
N ARG A 200 0.18 -3.36 -6.59
CA ARG A 200 -0.01 -2.61 -5.36
C ARG A 200 0.74 -1.29 -5.46
N VAL A 201 0.03 -0.19 -5.27
CA VAL A 201 0.58 1.17 -5.41
C VAL A 201 0.66 1.84 -4.05
N LEU A 202 1.80 2.44 -3.74
CA LEU A 202 1.99 3.29 -2.57
C LEU A 202 2.35 4.70 -3.02
N ALA A 203 1.99 5.70 -2.23
CA ALA A 203 2.49 7.05 -2.41
C ALA A 203 3.49 7.40 -1.31
N LEU A 204 4.48 8.20 -1.69
CA LEU A 204 5.47 8.78 -0.80
C LEU A 204 5.32 10.30 -0.79
N ALA A 205 5.54 10.91 0.37
CA ALA A 205 5.65 12.34 0.51
C ALA A 205 6.65 12.69 1.62
N TYR A 206 7.07 13.94 1.68
CA TYR A 206 7.88 14.45 2.78
C TYR A 206 7.46 15.85 3.21
N LYS A 207 7.94 16.28 4.38
CA LYS A 207 7.79 17.65 4.85
C LYS A 207 9.00 18.06 5.69
N PRO A 208 9.68 19.18 5.36
CA PRO A 208 10.70 19.72 6.24
C PRO A 208 10.08 20.20 7.56
N ILE A 209 10.72 19.90 8.67
CA ILE A 209 10.29 20.28 10.02
C ILE A 209 11.38 21.16 10.66
N ASP A 210 11.01 22.40 10.93
CA ASP A 210 11.81 23.34 11.72
C ASP A 210 11.37 23.34 13.19
N LEU A 211 11.77 22.29 13.92
CA LEU A 211 11.51 22.16 15.36
C LEU A 211 12.74 21.61 16.07
N ASN A 212 12.89 21.96 17.35
CA ASN A 212 13.94 21.38 18.17
C ASN A 212 13.62 19.92 18.56
N TYR A 213 14.65 19.18 18.95
CA TYR A 213 14.55 17.76 19.31
C TYR A 213 13.48 17.47 20.39
N VAL A 214 13.37 18.32 21.41
CA VAL A 214 12.38 18.14 22.49
C VAL A 214 10.94 18.24 21.98
N LYS A 215 10.67 19.17 21.06
CA LYS A 215 9.36 19.30 20.42
C LYS A 215 9.07 18.12 19.48
N ILE A 216 10.06 17.63 18.74
CA ILE A 216 9.93 16.44 17.88
C ILE A 216 9.49 15.21 18.67
N GLN A 217 10.02 15.02 19.88
CA GLN A 217 9.64 13.88 20.74
C GLN A 217 8.19 13.97 21.27
N ARG A 218 7.60 15.18 21.30
CA ARG A 218 6.27 15.43 21.87
C ARG A 218 5.18 15.80 20.86
N ILE A 219 5.55 16.07 19.60
CA ILE A 219 4.58 16.48 18.57
C ILE A 219 3.53 15.40 18.33
N GLU A 220 2.29 15.81 18.12
CA GLU A 220 1.20 14.89 17.75
C GLU A 220 1.30 14.55 16.25
N ARG A 221 0.90 13.33 15.90
CA ARG A 221 0.98 12.80 14.55
C ARG A 221 0.19 13.66 13.55
N GLU A 222 -1.00 14.09 13.94
CA GLU A 222 -1.93 14.87 13.13
C GLU A 222 -1.39 16.27 12.81
N LYS A 223 -0.54 16.83 13.68
CA LYS A 223 0.07 18.14 13.49
C LYS A 223 1.23 18.12 12.50
N VAL A 224 1.87 16.96 12.33
CA VAL A 224 3.04 16.83 11.45
C VAL A 224 2.66 16.26 10.08
N GLU A 225 1.66 15.39 10.00
CA GLU A 225 1.19 14.74 8.76
C GLU A 225 0.19 15.61 7.95
N ILE A 226 0.52 16.88 7.69
CA ILE A 226 -0.27 17.83 6.88
C ILE A 226 0.64 18.66 5.98
N ASP A 227 0.12 19.25 4.91
CA ASP A 227 0.88 20.09 3.96
C ASP A 227 2.13 19.39 3.43
N LEU A 228 1.96 18.14 3.01
CA LEU A 228 3.06 17.30 2.55
C LEU A 228 3.46 17.66 1.12
N ILE A 229 4.74 17.53 0.80
CA ILE A 229 5.26 17.62 -0.56
C ILE A 229 5.21 16.22 -1.16
N PHE A 230 4.34 16.02 -2.14
CA PHE A 230 4.18 14.72 -2.81
C PHE A 230 5.44 14.38 -3.62
N LEU A 231 5.99 13.18 -3.40
CA LEU A 231 7.25 12.74 -4.01
C LEU A 231 7.04 11.84 -5.22
N GLY A 232 6.04 10.96 -5.17
CA GLY A 232 5.82 9.98 -6.23
C GLY A 232 5.12 8.72 -5.76
N LEU A 233 5.12 7.73 -6.65
CA LEU A 233 4.52 6.43 -6.42
C LEU A 233 5.58 5.31 -6.40
N VAL A 234 5.35 4.30 -5.58
CA VAL A 234 6.08 3.03 -5.60
C VAL A 234 5.12 1.94 -6.08
N ILE A 235 5.52 1.23 -7.12
CA ILE A 235 4.73 0.17 -7.75
C ILE A 235 5.31 -1.18 -7.31
N MET A 236 4.47 -1.98 -6.66
CA MET A 236 4.81 -3.30 -6.15
C MET A 236 4.03 -4.37 -6.92
N GLU A 237 4.72 -5.43 -7.31
CA GLU A 237 4.15 -6.63 -7.92
C GLU A 237 3.62 -7.57 -6.84
N ASN A 238 2.35 -7.93 -6.93
CA ASN A 238 1.73 -8.95 -6.09
C ASN A 238 1.96 -10.32 -6.74
N ARG A 239 2.86 -11.15 -6.20
CA ARG A 239 3.06 -12.51 -6.73
C ARG A 239 2.11 -13.49 -6.05
N LEU A 240 1.32 -14.20 -6.87
CA LEU A 240 0.50 -15.31 -6.43
C LEU A 240 1.38 -16.48 -5.98
N LYS A 241 0.94 -17.23 -4.96
CA LYS A 241 1.60 -18.51 -4.65
C LYS A 241 1.45 -19.47 -5.83
N PRO A 242 2.49 -20.24 -6.20
CA PRO A 242 2.40 -21.23 -7.26
C PRO A 242 1.23 -22.22 -7.08
N GLN A 243 0.84 -22.49 -5.83
CA GLN A 243 -0.26 -23.40 -5.52
C GLN A 243 -1.64 -22.73 -5.53
N THR A 244 -1.74 -21.39 -5.56
CA THR A 244 -3.00 -20.65 -5.40
C THR A 244 -4.01 -21.02 -6.46
N GLU A 245 -3.62 -20.99 -7.74
CA GLU A 245 -4.53 -21.31 -8.84
C GLU A 245 -5.03 -22.77 -8.77
N GLY A 246 -4.14 -23.72 -8.46
CA GLY A 246 -4.48 -25.12 -8.28
C GLY A 246 -5.44 -25.35 -7.10
N ALA A 247 -5.22 -24.67 -5.97
CA ALA A 247 -6.08 -24.74 -4.80
C ALA A 247 -7.47 -24.16 -5.09
N LEU A 248 -7.54 -23.00 -5.75
CA LEU A 248 -8.81 -22.38 -6.16
C LEU A 248 -9.59 -23.27 -7.12
N LYS A 249 -8.91 -23.94 -8.05
CA LYS A 249 -9.53 -24.91 -8.96
C LYS A 249 -10.18 -26.06 -8.20
N ILE A 250 -9.47 -26.67 -7.25
CA ILE A 250 -10.02 -27.75 -6.41
C ILE A 250 -11.25 -27.28 -5.64
N LEU A 251 -11.20 -26.08 -5.04
CA LEU A 251 -12.34 -25.50 -4.32
C LEU A 251 -13.54 -25.25 -5.26
N LYS A 252 -13.29 -24.72 -6.47
CA LYS A 252 -14.32 -24.49 -7.49
C LYS A 252 -14.95 -25.81 -7.96
N ASP A 253 -14.13 -26.83 -8.23
CA ASP A 253 -14.58 -28.17 -8.62
C ASP A 253 -15.40 -28.85 -7.50
N ALA A 254 -15.02 -28.62 -6.23
CA ALA A 254 -15.75 -29.06 -5.05
C ALA A 254 -17.00 -28.22 -4.73
N LYS A 255 -17.32 -27.20 -5.54
CA LYS A 255 -18.43 -26.25 -5.34
C LYS A 255 -18.36 -25.52 -3.99
N ILE A 256 -17.15 -25.31 -3.47
CA ILE A 256 -16.91 -24.51 -2.28
C ILE A 256 -16.81 -23.05 -2.70
N ARG A 257 -17.67 -22.20 -2.14
CA ARG A 257 -17.65 -20.76 -2.41
C ARG A 257 -16.36 -20.16 -1.86
N THR A 258 -15.69 -19.36 -2.68
CA THR A 258 -14.51 -18.58 -2.29
C THR A 258 -14.89 -17.12 -2.10
N VAL A 259 -14.39 -16.50 -1.03
CA VAL A 259 -14.57 -15.07 -0.74
C VAL A 259 -13.20 -14.45 -0.50
N MET A 260 -12.94 -13.27 -1.07
CA MET A 260 -11.71 -12.50 -0.88
C MET A 260 -12.00 -11.30 0.02
N CYS A 261 -11.21 -11.15 1.08
CA CYS A 261 -11.23 -10.00 1.98
C CYS A 261 -9.80 -9.42 2.10
N THR A 262 -9.59 -8.20 1.62
CA THR A 262 -8.25 -7.58 1.55
C THR A 262 -8.26 -6.11 1.99
N GLY A 263 -7.10 -5.64 2.45
CA GLY A 263 -6.83 -4.23 2.72
C GLY A 263 -6.43 -3.43 1.47
N ASP A 264 -6.18 -4.09 0.34
CA ASP A 264 -5.78 -3.44 -0.91
C ASP A 264 -6.94 -2.71 -1.60
N ASN A 265 -6.61 -1.92 -2.64
CA ASN A 265 -7.60 -1.26 -3.47
C ASN A 265 -8.48 -2.29 -4.20
N LEU A 266 -9.76 -1.96 -4.37
CA LEU A 266 -10.76 -2.80 -5.05
C LEU A 266 -10.31 -3.24 -6.45
N LEU A 267 -9.69 -2.36 -7.24
CA LEU A 267 -9.22 -2.67 -8.58
C LEU A 267 -8.07 -3.69 -8.57
N THR A 268 -7.13 -3.55 -7.64
CA THR A 268 -6.04 -4.51 -7.43
C THR A 268 -6.60 -5.87 -7.01
N ALA A 269 -7.53 -5.89 -6.04
CA ALA A 269 -8.20 -7.12 -5.59
C ALA A 269 -8.94 -7.81 -6.73
N LEU A 270 -9.61 -7.05 -7.59
CA LEU A 270 -10.31 -7.55 -8.78
C LEU A 270 -9.36 -8.14 -9.82
N SER A 271 -8.22 -7.49 -10.09
CA SER A 271 -7.19 -8.04 -10.98
C SER A 271 -6.66 -9.36 -10.44
N VAL A 272 -6.22 -9.36 -9.17
CA VAL A 272 -5.72 -10.58 -8.50
C VAL A 272 -6.75 -11.70 -8.53
N ALA A 273 -8.03 -11.40 -8.32
CA ALA A 273 -9.11 -12.40 -8.39
C ALA A 273 -9.25 -13.02 -9.79
N ARG A 274 -9.02 -12.24 -10.85
CA ARG A 274 -9.02 -12.75 -12.24
C ARG A 274 -7.75 -13.52 -12.56
N ASP A 275 -6.60 -12.99 -12.18
CA ASP A 275 -5.29 -13.63 -12.40
C ASP A 275 -5.21 -15.02 -11.77
N CYS A 276 -5.86 -15.23 -10.63
CA CYS A 276 -5.92 -16.53 -9.96
C CYS A 276 -7.14 -17.40 -10.32
N ASN A 277 -7.93 -17.00 -11.34
CA ASN A 277 -9.14 -17.69 -11.77
C ASN A 277 -10.22 -17.87 -10.69
N MET A 278 -10.19 -17.03 -9.64
CA MET A 278 -11.28 -16.94 -8.66
C MET A 278 -12.55 -16.35 -9.29
N ILE A 279 -12.37 -15.36 -10.17
CA ILE A 279 -13.40 -14.79 -11.04
C ILE A 279 -12.95 -14.99 -12.49
N GLY A 280 -13.79 -15.58 -13.33
CA GLY A 280 -13.50 -15.75 -14.76
C GLY A 280 -13.53 -14.43 -15.53
N ASP A 281 -12.83 -14.36 -16.66
CA ASP A 281 -12.74 -13.14 -17.47
C ASP A 281 -14.10 -12.65 -18.01
N ASP A 282 -15.00 -13.59 -18.33
CA ASP A 282 -16.35 -13.31 -18.82
C ASP A 282 -17.39 -13.14 -17.68
N GLU A 283 -17.00 -13.42 -16.42
CA GLU A 283 -17.88 -13.26 -15.27
C GLU A 283 -18.02 -11.77 -14.92
N LYS A 284 -19.28 -11.34 -14.76
CA LYS A 284 -19.60 -9.92 -14.51
C LYS A 284 -19.37 -9.59 -13.04
N VAL A 285 -18.75 -8.45 -12.78
CA VAL A 285 -18.61 -7.93 -11.42
C VAL A 285 -19.47 -6.68 -11.27
N ILE A 286 -20.26 -6.63 -10.20
CA ILE A 286 -21.03 -5.46 -9.78
C ILE A 286 -20.33 -4.86 -8.56
N VAL A 287 -19.84 -3.64 -8.71
CA VAL A 287 -19.31 -2.80 -7.64
C VAL A 287 -20.47 -2.13 -6.92
N ILE A 288 -20.43 -2.17 -5.59
CA ILE A 288 -21.44 -1.55 -4.74
C ILE A 288 -20.80 -0.38 -4.01
N GLU A 289 -21.37 0.80 -4.21
CA GLU A 289 -20.96 2.04 -3.57
C GLU A 289 -22.11 2.56 -2.72
N ALA A 290 -21.81 2.98 -1.49
CA ALA A 290 -22.78 3.54 -0.55
C ALA A 290 -22.11 4.68 0.22
N GLU A 291 -22.85 5.77 0.40
CA GLU A 291 -22.43 7.00 1.07
C GLU A 291 -23.36 7.33 2.24
N THR A 292 -22.87 8.10 3.20
CA THR A 292 -23.55 8.40 4.50
C THR A 292 -24.59 9.53 4.38
N ASP A 293 -25.07 9.83 3.18
CA ASP A 293 -26.00 10.93 2.92
C ASP A 293 -27.47 10.48 2.85
N GLY A 294 -27.74 9.23 3.25
CA GLY A 294 -29.07 8.62 3.18
C GLY A 294 -29.49 8.25 1.75
N GLN A 295 -28.61 8.36 0.76
CA GLN A 295 -28.87 7.85 -0.57
C GLN A 295 -28.81 6.33 -0.60
N VAL A 296 -29.58 5.78 -1.53
CA VAL A 296 -29.61 4.35 -1.82
C VAL A 296 -28.22 3.91 -2.33
N PRO A 297 -27.70 2.74 -1.89
CA PRO A 297 -26.49 2.18 -2.45
C PRO A 297 -26.57 2.04 -3.98
N THR A 298 -25.54 2.53 -4.66
CA THR A 298 -25.40 2.47 -6.12
C THR A 298 -24.72 1.16 -6.53
N PHE A 299 -25.22 0.56 -7.60
CA PHE A 299 -24.72 -0.70 -8.16
C PHE A 299 -24.22 -0.44 -9.59
N SER A 300 -22.91 -0.52 -9.79
CA SER A 300 -22.30 -0.28 -11.10
C SER A 300 -21.51 -1.51 -11.53
N TYR A 301 -21.42 -1.77 -12.84
CA TYR A 301 -20.55 -2.84 -13.31
C TYR A 301 -19.08 -2.39 -13.21
N ALA A 302 -18.21 -3.28 -12.72
CA ALA A 302 -16.79 -3.01 -12.65
C ALA A 302 -16.24 -2.79 -14.07
N GLN A 303 -15.69 -1.60 -14.33
CA GLN A 303 -15.09 -1.27 -15.61
C GLN A 303 -13.65 -1.77 -15.67
N ILE A 304 -13.51 -3.09 -15.77
CA ILE A 304 -12.22 -3.76 -15.93
C ILE A 304 -12.11 -4.12 -17.42
N TYR A 305 -11.12 -3.54 -18.09
CA TYR A 305 -10.88 -3.57 -19.55
C TYR A 305 -11.81 -2.68 -20.39
N ASN A 306 -11.34 -2.32 -21.61
CA ASN A 306 -11.95 -1.43 -22.62
C ASN A 306 -13.34 -1.90 -23.16
N LYS A 307 -14.23 -2.41 -22.31
CA LYS A 307 -15.65 -2.56 -22.63
C LYS A 307 -16.40 -1.48 -21.86
N HIS A 308 -16.98 -0.53 -22.58
CA HIS A 308 -17.98 0.39 -22.04
C HIS A 308 -19.06 -0.42 -21.33
N VAL A 309 -19.31 -0.15 -20.05
CA VAL A 309 -20.48 -0.72 -19.37
C VAL A 309 -21.32 0.43 -18.83
N LYS A 310 -22.63 0.34 -19.11
CA LYS A 310 -23.64 1.31 -18.71
C LYS A 310 -23.80 1.30 -17.19
N GLU A 311 -23.79 2.49 -16.61
CA GLU A 311 -24.24 2.77 -15.25
C GLU A 311 -25.71 2.30 -15.10
N VAL A 312 -26.02 1.56 -14.03
CA VAL A 312 -27.39 1.14 -13.73
C VAL A 312 -27.77 1.78 -12.40
N GLN A 313 -28.55 2.86 -12.46
CA GLN A 313 -29.14 3.45 -11.26
C GLN A 313 -30.21 2.51 -10.69
N TYR A 314 -30.12 2.24 -9.39
CA TYR A 314 -31.10 1.46 -8.64
C TYR A 314 -32.11 2.39 -7.98
N ASP A 315 -33.40 2.12 -8.17
CA ASP A 315 -34.49 2.75 -7.45
C ASP A 315 -35.17 1.66 -6.63
N ILE A 316 -35.08 1.74 -5.29
CA ILE A 316 -35.65 0.78 -4.33
C ILE A 316 -37.16 0.57 -4.57
N ASN A 317 -37.85 1.59 -5.10
CA ASN A 317 -39.29 1.54 -5.35
C ASN A 317 -39.63 0.97 -6.73
N SER A 318 -38.67 0.94 -7.65
CA SER A 318 -38.84 0.29 -8.95
C SER A 318 -38.37 -1.16 -8.82
N HIS A 319 -39.29 -2.11 -8.89
CA HIS A 319 -38.97 -3.51 -9.12
C HIS A 319 -38.35 -3.74 -10.52
N LYS A 320 -37.49 -2.83 -11.01
CA LYS A 320 -36.54 -3.12 -12.09
C LYS A 320 -35.45 -3.96 -11.47
N VAL A 321 -35.81 -5.24 -11.30
CA VAL A 321 -34.90 -6.37 -11.36
C VAL A 321 -33.90 -5.99 -12.44
N ILE A 322 -32.62 -5.79 -12.07
CA ILE A 322 -31.55 -6.04 -13.04
C ILE A 322 -31.99 -7.36 -13.65
N GLU A 323 -32.31 -7.41 -14.95
CA GLU A 323 -32.52 -8.69 -15.64
C GLU A 323 -31.17 -9.42 -15.55
N LEU A 324 -30.92 -9.96 -14.38
CA LEU A 324 -29.91 -10.90 -14.02
C LEU A 324 -30.45 -12.12 -14.69
N ASP A 325 -30.10 -12.24 -15.96
CA ASP A 325 -30.30 -13.43 -16.75
C ASP A 325 -29.97 -14.58 -15.79
N HIS A 326 -30.96 -15.40 -15.42
CA HIS A 326 -30.86 -16.33 -14.27
C HIS A 326 -29.72 -17.35 -14.43
N HIS A 327 -29.06 -17.33 -15.59
CA HIS A 327 -27.90 -18.13 -15.99
C HIS A 327 -26.55 -17.38 -15.99
N SER A 328 -26.52 -16.06 -15.79
CA SER A 328 -25.27 -15.30 -15.78
C SER A 328 -24.66 -15.25 -14.37
N LEU A 329 -23.44 -15.78 -14.24
CA LEU A 329 -22.66 -15.71 -13.00
C LEU A 329 -22.20 -14.26 -12.79
N PHE A 330 -22.65 -13.65 -11.69
CA PHE A 330 -22.22 -12.31 -11.29
C PHE A 330 -21.63 -12.33 -9.89
N HIS A 331 -20.67 -11.43 -9.66
CA HIS A 331 -19.95 -11.28 -8.40
C HIS A 331 -20.15 -9.88 -7.85
N PHE A 332 -20.34 -9.75 -6.54
CA PHE A 332 -20.33 -8.43 -5.90
C PHE A 332 -18.95 -8.09 -5.34
N ALA A 333 -18.56 -6.82 -5.54
CA ALA A 333 -17.33 -6.25 -5.02
C ALA A 333 -17.67 -5.00 -4.19
N ILE A 334 -17.24 -4.96 -2.93
CA ILE A 334 -17.65 -3.95 -1.96
C ILE A 334 -16.41 -3.35 -1.28
N SER A 335 -16.37 -2.03 -1.15
CA SER A 335 -15.33 -1.33 -0.39
C SER A 335 -15.63 -1.32 1.10
N GLY A 336 -14.61 -1.23 1.96
CA GLY A 336 -14.81 -1.09 3.41
C GLY A 336 -15.65 0.12 3.82
N LYS A 337 -15.59 1.24 3.07
CA LYS A 337 -16.46 2.41 3.28
C LYS A 337 -17.92 2.03 3.06
N SER A 338 -18.22 1.42 1.91
CA SER A 338 -19.58 1.05 1.52
C SER A 338 -20.12 -0.09 2.39
N PHE A 339 -19.27 -1.06 2.78
CA PHE A 339 -19.61 -2.11 3.72
C PHE A 339 -20.10 -1.55 5.06
N LYS A 340 -19.40 -0.54 5.60
CA LYS A 340 -19.80 0.13 6.85
C LYS A 340 -21.15 0.84 6.72
N VAL A 341 -21.34 1.59 5.63
CA VAL A 341 -22.61 2.31 5.38
C VAL A 341 -23.76 1.31 5.24
N ILE A 342 -23.61 0.29 4.40
CA ILE A 342 -24.63 -0.74 4.18
C ILE A 342 -24.99 -1.45 5.48
N ARG A 343 -24.01 -1.81 6.31
CA ARG A 343 -24.26 -2.47 7.60
C ARG A 343 -25.08 -1.58 8.56
N ASN A 344 -24.83 -0.27 8.57
CA ASN A 344 -25.44 0.65 9.53
C ASN A 344 -26.79 1.21 9.06
N GLU A 345 -26.92 1.48 7.75
CA GLU A 345 -28.04 2.22 7.17
C GLU A 345 -28.95 1.34 6.30
N HIS A 346 -28.46 0.20 5.81
CA HIS A 346 -29.19 -0.72 4.92
C HIS A 346 -29.09 -2.20 5.36
N PRO A 347 -29.51 -2.55 6.59
CA PRO A 347 -29.42 -3.92 7.11
C PRO A 347 -30.16 -4.95 6.25
N GLU A 348 -31.19 -4.54 5.50
CA GLU A 348 -31.94 -5.37 4.56
C GLU A 348 -31.10 -5.85 3.36
N LEU A 349 -30.07 -5.08 2.98
CA LEU A 349 -29.12 -5.43 1.94
C LEU A 349 -27.90 -6.13 2.51
N TYR A 350 -27.48 -5.79 3.73
CA TYR A 350 -26.25 -6.27 4.35
C TYR A 350 -26.09 -7.79 4.28
N GLU A 351 -27.03 -8.57 4.81
CA GLU A 351 -26.91 -10.04 4.83
C GLU A 351 -26.87 -10.63 3.41
N ARG A 352 -27.70 -10.09 2.50
CA ARG A 352 -27.75 -10.55 1.10
C ARG A 352 -26.42 -10.31 0.40
N LEU A 353 -25.81 -9.16 0.66
CA LEU A 353 -24.52 -8.78 0.10
C LEU A 353 -23.36 -9.53 0.74
N VAL A 354 -23.43 -9.85 2.02
CA VAL A 354 -22.45 -10.75 2.67
C VAL A 354 -22.52 -12.15 2.05
N VAL A 355 -23.72 -12.68 1.81
CA VAL A 355 -23.92 -14.01 1.23
C VAL A 355 -23.59 -14.09 -0.27
N ARG A 356 -23.67 -12.98 -1.01
CA ARG A 356 -23.36 -12.96 -2.46
C ARG A 356 -22.04 -12.26 -2.80
N GLY A 357 -21.44 -11.57 -1.84
CA GLY A 357 -20.16 -10.87 -1.96
C GLY A 357 -19.03 -11.81 -2.32
N THR A 358 -18.24 -11.44 -3.32
CA THR A 358 -17.04 -12.19 -3.70
C THR A 358 -15.79 -11.46 -3.26
N ILE A 359 -15.76 -10.13 -3.40
CA ILE A 359 -14.59 -9.30 -3.05
C ILE A 359 -15.01 -8.23 -2.05
N PHE A 360 -14.28 -8.16 -0.95
CA PHE A 360 -14.37 -7.11 0.06
C PHE A 360 -12.98 -6.45 0.16
N ALA A 361 -12.84 -5.25 -0.37
CA ALA A 361 -11.56 -4.55 -0.47
C ALA A 361 -11.51 -3.32 0.44
N ARG A 362 -10.30 -2.83 0.76
CA ARG A 362 -10.08 -1.77 1.76
C ARG A 362 -10.75 -2.06 3.11
N MET A 363 -10.81 -3.33 3.52
CA MET A 363 -11.45 -3.74 4.76
C MET A 363 -10.51 -3.50 5.95
N LEU A 364 -10.99 -2.80 6.97
CA LEU A 364 -10.31 -2.67 8.26
C LEU A 364 -10.34 -4.00 9.04
N PRO A 365 -9.41 -4.24 9.97
CA PRO A 365 -9.39 -5.48 10.77
C PRO A 365 -10.74 -5.80 11.42
N GLU A 366 -11.40 -4.80 12.01
CA GLU A 366 -12.71 -4.97 12.65
C GLU A 366 -13.80 -5.33 11.63
N GLN A 367 -13.69 -4.83 10.39
CA GLN A 367 -14.63 -5.15 9.31
C GLN A 367 -14.41 -6.56 8.77
N LYS A 368 -13.16 -7.04 8.73
CA LYS A 368 -12.83 -8.43 8.38
C LYS A 368 -13.48 -9.38 9.40
N GLN A 369 -13.35 -9.08 10.69
CA GLN A 369 -13.99 -9.84 11.76
C GLN A 369 -15.51 -9.86 11.60
N GLN A 370 -16.13 -8.68 11.42
CA GLN A 370 -17.58 -8.57 11.21
C GLN A 370 -18.06 -9.42 10.02
N LEU A 371 -17.32 -9.41 8.91
CA LEU A 371 -17.66 -10.23 7.74
C LEU A 371 -17.61 -11.74 8.07
N VAL A 372 -16.58 -12.19 8.79
CA VAL A 372 -16.43 -13.59 9.21
C VAL A 372 -17.58 -14.00 10.13
N GLU A 373 -17.87 -13.21 11.16
CA GLU A 373 -18.94 -13.46 12.13
C GLU A 373 -20.29 -13.58 11.42
N THR A 374 -20.65 -12.61 10.57
CA THR A 374 -21.92 -12.67 9.83
C THR A 374 -21.99 -13.89 8.91
N LEU A 375 -20.90 -14.24 8.21
CA LEU A 375 -20.89 -15.44 7.35
C LEU A 375 -21.04 -16.74 8.16
N GLN A 376 -20.50 -16.80 9.38
CA GLN A 376 -20.66 -17.93 10.30
C GLN A 376 -22.09 -18.05 10.83
N GLU A 377 -22.69 -16.94 11.26
CA GLU A 377 -24.07 -16.87 11.75
C GLU A 377 -25.08 -17.35 10.70
N LEU A 378 -24.86 -16.97 9.44
CA LEU A 378 -25.72 -17.36 8.31
C LEU A 378 -25.51 -18.82 7.86
N GLY A 379 -24.60 -19.58 8.51
CA GLY A 379 -24.42 -21.01 8.27
C GLY A 379 -23.90 -21.38 6.88
N THR A 380 -23.37 -20.42 6.13
CA THR A 380 -22.85 -20.68 4.78
C THR A 380 -21.52 -21.44 4.82
N SER A 381 -21.34 -22.41 3.91
CA SER A 381 -20.04 -23.05 3.69
C SER A 381 -19.22 -22.21 2.72
N TYR A 382 -18.10 -21.65 3.18
CA TYR A 382 -17.22 -20.81 2.37
C TYR A 382 -15.75 -21.04 2.74
N TYR A 383 -14.88 -20.70 1.81
CA TYR A 383 -13.45 -20.56 2.01
C TYR A 383 -13.12 -19.06 1.92
N LEU A 384 -12.53 -18.49 2.99
CA LEU A 384 -12.22 -17.07 3.05
C LEU A 384 -10.73 -16.84 2.89
N TYR A 385 -10.37 -16.11 1.84
CA TYR A 385 -9.04 -15.56 1.71
C TYR A 385 -8.99 -14.23 2.46
N VAL A 386 -8.15 -14.16 3.48
CA VAL A 386 -7.87 -12.92 4.19
C VAL A 386 -6.40 -12.60 4.01
N ASP A 387 -6.11 -11.45 3.40
CA ASP A 387 -4.74 -10.94 3.38
C ASP A 387 -4.36 -10.50 4.80
N ASN A 388 -3.72 -11.40 5.55
CA ASN A 388 -3.24 -11.15 6.90
C ASN A 388 -1.88 -10.44 6.82
N LYS A 389 -1.89 -9.11 6.94
CA LYS A 389 -0.68 -8.44 7.43
C LYS A 389 -0.45 -8.92 8.87
N ARG A 390 0.80 -9.15 9.26
CA ARG A 390 1.21 -9.67 10.59
C ARG A 390 0.71 -8.87 11.81
N ASN A 391 -0.01 -7.76 11.63
CA ASN A 391 -0.68 -7.05 12.71
C ASN A 391 -2.12 -7.54 13.00
N ASP A 392 -2.64 -8.51 12.23
CA ASP A 392 -3.96 -9.13 12.46
C ASP A 392 -3.87 -10.36 13.42
N GLN A 393 -2.92 -10.37 14.38
CA GLN A 393 -3.01 -11.29 15.52
C GLN A 393 -4.05 -10.75 16.50
N CYS A 394 -5.30 -11.17 16.32
CA CYS A 394 -6.26 -11.23 17.41
C CYS A 394 -6.29 -12.68 17.90
N ASP A 395 -6.03 -12.86 19.19
CA ASP A 395 -6.09 -14.11 19.94
C ASP A 395 -7.42 -14.87 19.77
#